data_AF-A0A0F6RCA4-F1
#
_entry.id   AF-A0A0F6RCA4-F1
#
_cell.length_a   1.000
_cell.length_b   1.000
_cell.length_c   1.000
_cell.angle_alpha   90.00
_cell.angle_beta   90.00
_cell.angle_gamma   90.00
#
_symmetry.space_group_name_H-M   'P 1'
#
loop_
_entity.id
_entity.type
_entity.pdbx_description
1 polymer ?
#
loop_
_entity_poly.entity_id
_entity_poly.type
_entity_poly.pdbx_seq_one_letter_code
_entity_poly.pdbx_strand_id
1 'polypeptide(L)' 'MKASARHILVTDEDLCQQIKQNIESGVDFTEMAEKHSVCPSGTRGGELGVFDGERV' A
#
# COMPACT_ATOMS: atom_id res chain seq x y z
N MET A 1 12.32 17.32 6.35
CA MET A 1 11.46 16.36 7.08
C MET A 1 11.44 15.07 6.27
N LYS A 2 11.45 13.90 6.93
CA LYS A 2 11.43 12.58 6.27
C LYS A 2 10.03 11.98 6.38
N ALA A 3 9.52 11.40 5.30
CA ALA A 3 8.23 10.70 5.28
C ALA A 3 8.42 9.27 4.79
N SER A 4 7.74 8.29 5.40
CA SER A 4 7.66 6.94 4.83
C SER A 4 6.30 6.74 4.18
N ALA A 5 6.25 5.92 3.12
CA ALA A 5 4.99 5.55 2.49
C ALA A 5 4.91 4.05 2.25
N ARG A 6 3.67 3.55 2.25
CA ARG A 6 3.31 2.21 1.80
C ARG A 6 2.22 2.33 0.74
N HIS A 7 2.19 1.39 -0.19
CA HIS A 7 1.19 1.37 -1.25
C HIS A 7 0.69 -0.05 -1.56
N ILE A 8 -0.52 -0.13 -2.11
CA ILE A 8 -1.07 -1.36 -2.67
C ILE A 8 -1.37 -1.03 -4.13
N LEU A 9 -0.67 -1.70 -5.04
CA LEU A 9 -0.89 -1.54 -6.47
C LEU A 9 -1.84 -2.64 -6.92
N VAL A 10 -3.00 -2.28 -7.48
CA VAL A 10 -3.98 -3.21 -8.05
C VAL A 10 -4.32 -2.81 -9.47
N THR A 11 -4.77 -3.78 -10.27
CA THR A 11 -5.13 -3.58 -11.69
C THR A 11 -6.59 -3.21 -11.91
N ASP A 12 -7.41 -3.31 -10.86
CA ASP A 12 -8.86 -3.21 -10.93
C ASP A 12 -9.39 -2.25 -9.85
N GLU A 13 -10.37 -1.42 -10.23
CA GLU A 13 -10.94 -0.40 -9.34
C GLU A 13 -11.86 -1.01 -8.28
N ASP A 14 -12.65 -2.02 -8.62
CA ASP A 14 -13.56 -2.67 -7.67
C ASP A 14 -12.75 -3.35 -6.56
N LEU A 15 -11.64 -4.01 -6.91
CA LEU A 15 -10.70 -4.58 -5.95
C LEU A 15 -10.09 -3.49 -5.05
N CYS A 16 -9.74 -2.33 -5.61
CA CYS A 16 -9.24 -1.19 -4.84
C CYS A 16 -10.26 -0.73 -3.78
N GLN A 17 -11.53 -0.58 -4.18
CA GLN A 17 -12.61 -0.17 -3.28
C GLN A 17 -12.85 -1.21 -2.17
N GLN A 18 -12.82 -2.51 -2.50
CA GLN A 18 -12.98 -3.58 -1.52
C GLN A 18 -11.84 -3.57 -0.49
N ILE A 19 -10.60 -3.45 -0.95
CA ILE A 19 -9.42 -3.37 -0.07
C ILE A 19 -9.53 -2.14 0.85
N LYS A 20 -9.92 -0.99 0.29
CA LYS A 20 -10.13 0.23 1.06
C LYS A 20 -11.17 0.03 2.17
N GLN A 21 -12.33 -0.55 1.85
CA GLN A 21 -13.38 -0.83 2.84
C GLN A 21 -12.90 -1.78 3.95
N ASN A 22 -12.13 -2.82 3.59
CA ASN A 22 -11.55 -3.75 4.56
C ASN A 22 -10.57 -3.04 5.51
N ILE A 23 -9.70 -2.18 4.98
CA ILE A 23 -8.75 -1.39 5.77
C ILE A 23 -9.49 -0.41 6.70
N GLU A 24 -10.51 0.28 6.19
CA GLU A 24 -11.36 1.18 6.99
C GLU A 24 -12.13 0.42 8.09
N SER A 25 -12.43 -0.86 7.86
CA SER A 25 -13.05 -1.76 8.84
C SER A 25 -12.06 -2.33 9.86
N GLY A 26 -10.77 -1.99 9.76
CA GLY A 26 -9.72 -2.38 10.71
C GLY A 26 -8.88 -3.59 10.31
N VAL A 27 -9.00 -4.08 9.07
CA VAL A 27 -8.08 -5.10 8.55
C VAL A 27 -6.70 -4.47 8.33
N ASP A 28 -5.65 -5.25 8.62
CA ASP A 28 -4.28 -4.78 8.51
C ASP A 28 -3.88 -4.47 7.05
N PHE A 29 -3.29 -3.29 6.85
CA PHE A 29 -2.85 -2.82 5.54
C PHE A 29 -1.77 -3.73 4.93
N THR A 30 -0.87 -4.21 5.77
CA THR A 30 0.28 -5.05 5.42
C THR A 30 -0.21 -6.38 4.85
N GLU A 31 -1.22 -7.00 5.49
CA GLU A 31 -1.87 -8.20 4.96
C GLU A 31 -2.53 -7.97 3.60
N MET A 32 -3.25 -6.86 3.43
CA MET A 32 -3.89 -6.52 2.16
C MET A 32 -2.87 -6.28 1.06
N ALA A 33 -1.74 -5.65 1.39
CA ALA A 33 -0.63 -5.43 0.48
C ALA A 33 0.03 -6.75 0.05
N GLU A 34 0.27 -7.67 0.98
CA GLU A 34 0.86 -8.98 0.69
C GLU A 34 -0.05 -9.86 -0.18
N LYS A 35 -1.37 -9.81 0.04
CA LYS A 35 -2.34 -10.63 -0.68
C LYS A 35 -2.70 -10.09 -2.06
N HIS A 36 -2.79 -8.77 -2.22
CA HIS A 36 -3.41 -8.16 -3.39
C HIS A 36 -2.50 -7.25 -4.22
N SER A 37 -1.38 -6.77 -3.66
CA SER A 37 -0.51 -5.86 -4.40
C SER A 37 0.25 -6.59 -5.51
N VAL A 38 0.16 -6.10 -6.74
CA VAL A 38 0.96 -6.60 -7.87
C VAL A 38 2.37 -6.01 -7.89
N CYS A 39 2.67 -5.06 -6.99
CA CYS A 39 4.01 -4.51 -6.85
C CYS A 39 4.92 -5.51 -6.10
N PRO A 40 6.21 -5.69 -6.47
CA PRO A 40 7.15 -6.52 -5.71
C PRO A 40 7.26 -6.14 -4.22
N SER A 41 6.99 -4.88 -3.87
CA SER A 41 6.94 -4.41 -2.48
C SER A 41 5.75 -4.97 -1.68
N GLY A 42 4.77 -5.59 -2.33
CA GLY A 42 3.63 -6.26 -1.69
C GLY A 42 4.07 -7.28 -0.66
N THR A 43 5.11 -8.08 -0.96
CA THR A 43 5.72 -9.05 -0.03
C THR A 43 6.35 -8.44 1.22
N ARG A 44 6.51 -7.12 1.26
CA ARG A 44 6.99 -6.33 2.40
C ARG A 44 5.92 -5.34 2.86
N GLY A 45 4.64 -5.72 2.75
CA GLY A 45 3.57 -4.85 3.22
C GLY A 45 3.37 -3.56 2.43
N GLY A 46 3.86 -3.51 1.20
CA GLY A 46 3.77 -2.33 0.34
C GLY A 46 4.80 -1.24 0.60
N GLU A 47 5.88 -1.53 1.34
CA GLU A 47 6.93 -0.56 1.67
C GLU A 47 7.58 0.08 0.44
N LEU A 48 7.50 1.41 0.35
CA LEU A 48 8.23 2.21 -0.65
C LEU A 48 9.51 2.85 -0.10
N GLY A 49 9.73 2.75 1.21
CA GLY A 49 10.86 3.35 1.90
C GLY A 49 10.59 4.76 2.42
N VAL A 50 11.68 5.51 2.65
CA VAL A 50 11.66 6.85 3.23
C VAL A 50 12.02 7.87 2.15
N PHE A 51 11.17 8.87 2.02
CA PHE A 51 11.28 9.99 1.11
C PHE A 51 11.78 11.21 1.88
N ASP A 52 12.80 11.85 1.33
CA ASP A 52 13.23 13.19 1.75
C ASP A 52 12.38 14.20 0.96
N GLY A 53 11.81 15.20 1.65
CA GLY A 53 10.92 16.20 1.06
C GLY A 53 11.57 17.15 0.03
N GLU A 54 12.76 16.83 -0.46
CA GLU A 54 13.53 17.67 -1.38
C GLU A 54 14.11 16.81 -2.51
N ARG A 55 13.41 16.83 -3.65
CA ARG A 55 13.91 16.52 -4.98
C ARG A 55 12.85 16.99 -5.99
N VAL A 56 12.97 18.27 -6.35
CA VAL A 56 12.48 18.80 -7.64
C VAL A 56 13.54 18.50 -8.70
#